data_AF-K9U2L3-F1
#
_entry.id   AF-K9U2L3-F1
#
_cell.length_a   1.000
_cell.length_b   1.000
_cell.length_c   1.000
_cell.angle_alpha   90.00
_cell.angle_beta   90.00
_cell.angle_gamma   90.00
#
_symmetry.space_group_name_H-M   'P 1'
#
loop_
_entity.id
_entity.type
_entity.pdbx_description
1 polymer ?
#
loop_
_entity_poly.entity_id
_entity_poly.type
_entity_poly.pdbx_seq_one_letter_code
_entity_poly.pdbx_strand_id
1 'polypeptide(L)'
;MSTSIIHPLHYLVVEKKGSAWCFKTGDRIFYNPRNVPASLSLEDRLRQFGLTIPKIAIELFRIEAGKGGYYLANLRSKQYYYCGLDWQDVKTTLQQLGIGRPEPLENSNG
;
A
#
# COMPACT_ATOMS: atom_id res chain seq x y z
N MET A 1 -1.30 9.23 -18.30
CA MET A 1 -0.95 7.81 -18.11
C MET A 1 -1.35 7.41 -16.69
N SER A 2 -2.15 6.36 -16.50
CA SER A 2 -2.53 5.89 -15.17
C SER A 2 -1.41 5.05 -14.57
N THR A 3 -0.67 5.62 -13.63
CA THR A 3 0.37 4.91 -12.89
C THR A 3 -0.27 3.85 -11.98
N SER A 4 -0.12 2.58 -12.36
CA SER A 4 -0.61 1.44 -11.58
C SER A 4 0.50 0.87 -10.72
N ILE A 5 0.25 0.69 -9.43
CA ILE A 5 1.19 0.04 -8.51
C ILE A 5 0.83 -1.43 -8.39
N ILE A 6 1.85 -2.27 -8.52
CA ILE A 6 1.74 -3.71 -8.39
C ILE A 6 2.44 -4.09 -7.07
N HIS A 7 1.67 -4.55 -6.07
CA HIS A 7 2.17 -4.92 -4.73
C HIS A 7 1.65 -6.31 -4.29
N PRO A 8 2.30 -6.99 -3.33
CA PRO A 8 1.78 -8.23 -2.75
C PRO A 8 0.45 -8.04 -2.03
N LEU A 9 -0.35 -9.10 -1.89
CA LEU A 9 -1.64 -9.06 -1.20
C LEU A 9 -1.58 -8.53 0.25
N HIS A 10 -0.46 -8.66 0.93
CA HIS A 10 -0.32 -8.23 2.31
C HIS A 10 0.08 -6.76 2.46
N TYR A 11 0.24 -6.01 1.36
CA TYR A 11 0.50 -4.57 1.39
C TYR A 11 -0.71 -3.78 0.96
N LEU A 12 -1.19 -2.86 1.79
CA LEU A 12 -2.38 -2.06 1.51
C LEU A 12 -2.00 -0.58 1.45
N VAL A 13 -2.27 0.07 0.32
CA VAL A 13 -2.08 1.52 0.17
C VAL A 13 -3.29 2.23 0.78
N VAL A 14 -3.05 3.26 1.57
CA VAL A 14 -4.09 4.08 2.21
C VAL A 14 -3.77 5.54 1.98
N GLU A 15 -4.77 6.33 1.61
CA GLU A 15 -4.63 7.76 1.38
C GLU A 15 -5.40 8.54 2.45
N LYS A 16 -4.76 9.52 3.08
CA LYS A 16 -5.38 10.45 4.03
C LYS A 16 -5.82 11.71 3.30
N LYS A 17 -7.14 11.89 3.14
CA LYS A 17 -7.76 13.09 2.55
C LYS A 17 -8.55 13.86 3.60
N GLY A 18 -8.03 15.00 4.06
CA GLY A 18 -8.67 15.77 5.12
C GLY A 18 -8.85 14.91 6.38
N SER A 19 -10.09 14.66 6.81
CA SER A 19 -10.41 13.77 7.93
C SER A 19 -10.49 12.29 7.55
N ALA A 20 -10.67 11.94 6.27
CA ALA A 20 -10.98 10.57 5.82
C ALA A 20 -9.75 9.73 5.47
N TRP A 21 -9.84 8.43 5.79
CA TRP A 21 -8.90 7.40 5.33
C TRP A 21 -9.51 6.65 4.13
N CYS A 22 -8.85 6.72 2.97
CA CYS A 22 -9.25 6.08 1.74
C CYS A 22 -8.37 4.87 1.46
N PHE A 23 -8.89 3.66 1.71
CA PHE A 23 -8.16 2.40 1.49
C PHE A 23 -8.22 2.01 0.01
N LYS A 24 -7.06 1.78 -0.60
CA LYS A 24 -6.91 1.43 -2.01
C LYS A 24 -6.69 -0.09 -2.10
N THR A 25 -7.74 -0.83 -2.41
CA THR A 25 -7.69 -2.30 -2.50
C THR A 25 -6.84 -2.79 -3.68
N GLY A 26 -6.71 -1.95 -4.72
CA GLY A 26 -6.01 -2.24 -5.96
C GLY A 26 -6.80 -3.23 -6.82
N ASP A 27 -6.77 -3.05 -8.15
CA ASP A 27 -7.48 -3.94 -9.08
C ASP A 27 -6.65 -5.17 -9.47
N ARG A 28 -5.35 -5.19 -9.14
CA ARG A 28 -4.40 -6.24 -9.52
C ARG A 28 -3.44 -6.56 -8.37
N ILE A 29 -3.50 -7.81 -7.90
CA ILE A 29 -2.56 -8.38 -6.93
C ILE A 29 -1.64 -9.35 -7.67
N PHE A 30 -0.33 -9.13 -7.66
CA PHE A 30 0.61 -10.00 -8.38
C PHE A 30 1.12 -11.19 -7.56
N TYR A 31 1.09 -11.10 -6.24
CA TYR A 31 1.60 -12.15 -5.36
C TYR A 31 0.60 -12.45 -4.25
N ASN A 32 0.04 -13.66 -4.33
CA ASN A 32 -0.94 -14.20 -3.42
C ASN A 32 -0.66 -15.69 -3.17
N PRO A 33 0.25 -16.02 -2.23
CA PRO A 33 0.68 -17.40 -2.00
C PRO A 33 -0.42 -18.28 -1.39
N ARG A 34 -1.51 -17.69 -0.89
CA ARG A 34 -2.67 -18.41 -0.34
C ARG A 34 -3.75 -18.68 -1.37
N ASN A 35 -3.53 -18.27 -2.63
CA ASN A 35 -4.48 -18.38 -3.74
C ASN A 35 -5.90 -17.88 -3.40
N VAL A 36 -6.01 -16.86 -2.56
CA VAL A 36 -7.31 -16.27 -2.20
C VAL A 36 -7.87 -15.45 -3.37
N PRO A 37 -9.18 -15.18 -3.45
CA PRO A 37 -9.70 -14.33 -4.52
C PRO A 37 -8.98 -12.98 -4.53
N ALA A 38 -8.51 -12.53 -5.70
CA ALA A 38 -7.86 -11.22 -5.80
C ALA A 38 -8.87 -10.08 -5.58
N SER A 39 -10.14 -10.32 -5.87
CA SER A 39 -11.26 -9.39 -5.72
C SER A 39 -11.90 -9.40 -4.33
N LEU A 40 -11.14 -9.75 -3.28
CA LEU A 40 -11.69 -9.72 -1.92
C LEU A 40 -12.10 -8.30 -1.53
N SER A 41 -13.23 -8.20 -0.83
CA SER A 41 -13.58 -6.97 -0.13
C SER A 41 -12.43 -6.56 0.80
N LEU A 42 -12.30 -5.26 1.04
CA LEU A 42 -11.32 -4.75 2.02
C LEU A 42 -11.45 -5.49 3.35
N GLU A 43 -12.68 -5.69 3.84
CA GLU A 43 -12.93 -6.38 5.10
C GLU A 43 -12.41 -7.81 5.10
N ASP A 44 -12.71 -8.60 4.07
CA ASP A 44 -12.27 -9.99 4.00
C ASP A 44 -10.75 -10.11 3.93
N ARG A 45 -10.11 -9.19 3.19
CA ARG A 45 -8.66 -9.08 3.13
C ARG A 45 -8.08 -8.78 4.52
N LEU A 46 -8.65 -7.84 5.26
CA LEU A 46 -8.18 -7.50 6.61
C LEU A 46 -8.41 -8.63 7.62
N ARG A 47 -9.56 -9.32 7.55
CA ARG A 47 -9.89 -10.45 8.43
C ARG A 47 -8.87 -11.58 8.33
N GLN A 48 -8.31 -11.85 7.15
CA GLN A 48 -7.24 -12.85 6.97
C GLN A 48 -5.94 -12.55 7.73
N PHE A 49 -5.74 -11.30 8.15
CA PHE A 49 -4.61 -10.86 8.97
C PHE A 49 -5.03 -10.52 10.40
N GLY A 50 -6.28 -10.80 10.79
CA GLY A 50 -6.81 -10.47 12.12
C GLY A 50 -6.93 -8.95 12.37
N LEU A 51 -7.09 -8.18 11.30
CA LEU A 51 -7.16 -6.72 11.33
C LEU A 51 -8.57 -6.22 11.03
N THR A 52 -8.83 -4.99 11.44
CA THR A 52 -10.06 -4.25 11.13
C THR A 52 -9.70 -2.85 10.65
N ILE A 53 -10.60 -2.19 9.93
CA ILE A 53 -10.41 -0.81 9.47
C ILE A 53 -10.06 0.13 10.65
N PRO A 54 -10.78 0.13 11.79
CA PRO A 54 -10.44 0.99 12.92
C PRO A 54 -9.03 0.74 13.48
N LYS A 55 -8.60 -0.52 13.59
CA LYS A 55 -7.25 -0.85 14.06
C LYS A 55 -6.18 -0.24 13.15
N ILE A 56 -6.35 -0.38 11.83
CA ILE A 56 -5.39 0.21 10.87
C ILE A 56 -5.43 1.73 10.95
N ALA A 57 -6.60 2.35 10.98
CA ALA A 57 -6.73 3.80 11.05
C ALA A 57 -6.04 4.40 12.29
N ILE A 58 -6.10 3.71 13.45
CA ILE A 58 -5.39 4.10 14.67
C ILE A 58 -3.87 4.04 14.48
N GLU A 59 -3.34 2.95 13.91
CA GLU A 59 -1.90 2.83 13.68
C GLU A 59 -1.38 3.84 12.66
N LEU A 60 -2.15 4.11 11.60
CA LEU A 60 -1.80 5.14 10.63
C LEU A 60 -1.84 6.54 11.24
N PHE A 61 -2.78 6.82 12.14
CA PHE A 61 -2.83 8.11 12.84
C PHE A 61 -1.64 8.33 13.78
N ARG A 62 -1.09 7.26 14.37
CA ARG A 62 0.12 7.37 15.21
C ARG A 62 1.36 7.76 14.42
N ILE A 63 1.36 7.52 13.10
CA ILE A 63 2.45 7.93 12.21
C ILE A 63 2.22 9.36 11.76
N GLU A 64 3.21 10.23 11.97
CA GLU A 64 3.17 11.64 11.52
C GLU A 64 1.89 12.38 11.98
N ALA A 65 1.30 11.97 13.11
CA ALA A 65 0.02 12.47 13.62
C ALA A 65 -1.14 12.41 12.59
N GLY A 66 -1.13 11.44 11.68
CA GLY A 66 -2.13 11.30 10.64
C GLY A 66 -2.08 12.41 9.58
N LYS A 67 -0.89 12.92 9.29
CA LYS A 67 -0.60 13.88 8.21
C LYS A 67 -1.27 13.48 6.88
N GLY A 68 -1.74 14.46 6.12
CA GLY A 68 -2.29 14.22 4.79
C GLY A 68 -1.24 13.62 3.84
N GLY A 69 -1.65 12.66 3.01
CA GLY A 69 -0.75 11.95 2.10
C GLY A 69 -1.03 10.46 2.01
N TYR A 70 -0.08 9.72 1.46
CA TYR A 70 -0.15 8.28 1.26
C TYR A 70 0.61 7.52 2.34
N TYR A 71 0.06 6.37 2.67
CA TYR A 71 0.57 5.43 3.65
C TYR A 71 0.57 4.03 3.05
N LEU A 72 1.44 3.19 3.59
CA LEU A 72 1.54 1.80 3.25
C LEU A 72 1.42 0.95 4.52
N ALA A 73 0.48 0.00 4.53
CA ALA A 73 0.29 -0.94 5.62
C ALA A 73 0.74 -2.34 5.19
N ASN A 74 1.75 -2.89 5.87
CA ASN A 74 2.08 -4.31 5.80
C ASN A 74 1.19 -5.07 6.78
N LEU A 75 0.12 -5.69 6.27
CA LEU A 75 -0.86 -6.43 7.04
C LEU A 75 -0.27 -7.68 7.72
N ARG A 76 0.79 -8.27 7.12
CA ARG A 76 1.44 -9.49 7.64
C ARG A 76 2.28 -9.18 8.87
N SER A 77 3.19 -8.21 8.77
CA SER A 77 4.09 -7.83 9.87
C SER A 77 3.48 -6.79 10.80
N LYS A 78 2.32 -6.23 10.45
CA LYS A 78 1.66 -5.12 11.17
C LYS A 78 2.58 -3.91 11.30
N GLN A 79 3.29 -3.61 10.21
CA GLN A 79 4.12 -2.41 10.09
C GLN A 79 3.45 -1.41 9.16
N TYR A 80 3.69 -0.14 9.43
CA TYR A 80 2.99 0.96 8.77
C TYR A 80 4.00 2.06 8.43
N TYR A 81 3.83 2.69 7.27
CA TYR A 81 4.79 3.64 6.72
C TYR A 81 4.04 4.85 6.17
N TYR A 82 4.55 6.05 6.44
CA TYR A 82 4.18 7.25 5.68
C TYR A 82 5.05 7.28 4.41
N CYS A 83 4.41 7.38 3.25
CA CYS A 83 5.10 7.37 1.97
C CYS A 83 5.43 8.79 1.52
N GLY A 84 4.45 9.70 1.56
CA GLY A 84 4.58 11.04 1.00
C GLY A 84 3.27 11.58 0.45
N LEU A 85 3.34 12.50 -0.51
CA LEU A 85 2.18 13.22 -1.03
C LEU A 85 1.69 12.70 -2.37
N ASP A 86 2.49 11.91 -3.08
CA ASP A 86 2.15 11.42 -4.40
C ASP A 86 2.32 9.90 -4.55
N TRP A 87 1.98 9.40 -5.75
CA TRP A 87 2.03 7.98 -6.06
C TRP A 87 3.46 7.47 -6.30
N GLN A 88 4.38 8.36 -6.67
CA GLN A 88 5.79 8.04 -6.87
C GLN A 88 6.48 7.79 -5.52
N ASP A 89 6.07 8.52 -4.48
CA ASP A 89 6.49 8.27 -3.10
C ASP A 89 6.12 6.85 -2.65
N VAL A 90 4.89 6.40 -2.94
CA VAL A 90 4.45 5.02 -2.62
C VAL A 90 5.31 3.98 -3.36
N LYS A 91 5.61 4.21 -4.64
CA LYS A 91 6.49 3.34 -5.44
C LYS A 91 7.89 3.28 -4.83
N THR A 92 8.42 4.42 -4.40
CA THR A 92 9.73 4.54 -3.76
C THR A 92 9.77 3.79 -2.43
N THR A 93 8.77 3.95 -1.56
CA THR A 93 8.68 3.21 -0.30
C THR A 93 8.61 1.69 -0.55
N LEU A 94 7.84 1.24 -1.54
CA LEU A 94 7.79 -0.19 -1.90
C LEU A 94 9.16 -0.71 -2.35
N GLN A 95 9.89 0.05 -3.17
CA GLN A 95 11.25 -0.31 -3.60
C GLN A 95 12.24 -0.36 -2.44
N GLN A 96 12.17 0.60 -1.50
CA GLN A 96 12.98 0.58 -0.26
C GLN A 96 12.70 -0.66 0.60
N LEU A 97 11.47 -1.19 0.54
CA LEU A 97 11.08 -2.44 1.20
C LEU A 97 11.39 -3.70 0.35
N GLY A 98 12.12 -3.55 -0.76
CA GLY A 98 12.51 -4.65 -1.65
C GLY A 98 11.38 -5.17 -2.54
N ILE A 99 10.34 -4.37 -2.78
CA ILE A 99 9.16 -4.75 -3.56
C ILE A 99 9.14 -4.02 -4.90
N GLY A 100 9.00 -4.80 -5.97
CA GLY A 100 9.12 -4.29 -7.32
C GLY A 100 10.57 -4.13 -7.75
N ARG A 101 10.77 -3.85 -9.03
CA ARG A 101 12.10 -3.58 -9.60
C ARG A 101 12.22 -2.07 -9.83
N PRO A 102 13.41 -1.47 -9.67
CA PRO A 102 13.69 -0.19 -10.30
C PRO A 102 13.37 -0.32 -11.79
N GLU A 103 12.71 0.69 -12.36
CA GLU A 103 12.63 0.76 -13.82
C GLU A 103 14.06 0.78 -14.38
N PRO A 104 14.33 0.07 -15.47
CA PRO A 104 15.62 0.18 -16.13
C PRO A 104 15.87 1.66 -16.41
N LEU A 105 17.03 2.16 -15.97
CA LEU A 105 17.52 3.43 -16.48
C LEU A 105 17.61 3.25 -17.99
N GLU A 106 16.81 3.97 -18.76
CA GLU A 106 17.00 4.02 -20.21
C GLU A 106 18.45 4.46 -20.44
N ASN A 107 19.25 3.56 -21.02
CA ASN A 107 20.53 3.95 -21.57
C ASN A 107 20.21 4.89 -22.75
N SER A 108 20.24 6.20 -22.52
CA SER A 108 20.37 7.19 -23.58
C SER A 108 21.75 7.02 -24.22
N ASN A 109 21.87 6.05 -25.13
CA ASN A 109 23.02 5.88 -25.99
C ASN A 109 22.57 5.98 -27.45
N GLY A 110 23.03 7.05 -28.12
CA GLY A 110 23.15 7.12 -29.58
C GLY A 110 22.08 7.90 -30.30
#